data_AF-A0A2M7VY57-F1
#
_entry.id   AF-A0A2M7VY57-F1
#
_cell.length_a   1.000
_cell.length_b   1.000
_cell.length_c   1.000
_cell.angle_alpha   90.00
_cell.angle_beta   90.00
_cell.angle_gamma   90.00
#
_symmetry.space_group_name_H-M   'P 1'
#
loop_
_entity.id
_entity.type
_entity.pdbx_description
1 polymer ?
#
loop_
_entity_poly.entity_id
_entity_poly.type
_entity_poly.pdbx_seq_one_letter_code
_entity_poly.pdbx_strand_id
1 'polypeptide(L)'
;MIFAALIYGLYFYNQQLVSASYITIAVIVLVIPGFLIFRHNPKLLSKTIVPTLFFALVFFLYELTSLQLGSWFWPGEYLWPINLWGQIFPLDDAIIWYFLSTPVLIGAYEFFVDDDK
;
A
#
# COMPACT_ATOMS: atom_id res chain seq x y z
N MET A 1 9.01 -16.75 -10.92
CA MET A 1 8.10 -17.27 -11.97
C MET A 1 7.18 -18.38 -11.46
N ILE A 2 7.67 -19.40 -10.75
CA ILE A 2 6.83 -20.50 -10.22
C ILE A 2 5.68 -20.01 -9.33
N PHE A 3 5.96 -19.09 -8.40
CA PHE A 3 4.93 -18.50 -7.53
C PHE A 3 3.83 -17.78 -8.33
N ALA A 4 4.21 -16.95 -9.30
CA ALA A 4 3.25 -16.25 -10.15
C ALA A 4 2.39 -17.21 -10.97
N ALA A 5 3.00 -18.26 -11.55
CA ALA A 5 2.28 -19.30 -12.27
C ALA A 5 1.32 -20.09 -11.36
N LEU A 6 1.71 -20.35 -10.11
CA LEU A 6 0.87 -21.00 -9.10
C LEU A 6 -0.34 -20.14 -8.75
N ILE A 7 -0.14 -18.86 -8.42
CA ILE A 7 -1.24 -17.93 -8.10
C ILE A 7 -2.19 -17.79 -9.29
N TYR A 8 -1.64 -17.64 -10.51
CA TYR A 8 -2.43 -17.59 -11.73
C TYR A 8 -3.26 -18.87 -11.92
N GLY A 9 -2.64 -20.06 -11.77
CA GLY A 9 -3.35 -21.33 -11.85
C GLY A 9 -4.46 -21.48 -10.81
N LEU A 10 -4.18 -21.10 -9.55
CA LEU A 10 -5.15 -21.13 -8.46
C LEU A 10 -6.33 -20.19 -8.70
N TYR A 11 -6.11 -19.02 -9.30
CA TYR A 11 -7.17 -18.08 -9.66
C TYR A 11 -8.22 -18.71 -10.59
N PHE A 12 -7.78 -19.43 -11.63
CA PHE A 12 -8.68 -20.11 -12.57
C PHE A 12 -9.26 -21.42 -12.02
N TYR A 13 -8.58 -22.08 -11.08
CA TYR A 13 -9.09 -23.29 -10.44
C TYR A 13 -10.17 -22.98 -9.39
N ASN A 14 -9.88 -22.09 -8.45
CA ASN A 14 -10.81 -21.61 -7.44
C ASN A 14 -10.36 -20.23 -6.92
N GLN A 15 -11.05 -19.19 -7.38
CA GLN A 15 -10.75 -17.80 -7.01
C GLN A 15 -10.74 -17.56 -5.49
N GLN A 16 -11.52 -18.30 -4.70
CA GLN A 16 -11.60 -18.13 -3.24
C GLN A 16 -10.28 -18.48 -2.55
N LEU A 17 -9.45 -19.33 -3.16
CA LEU A 17 -8.13 -19.70 -2.61
C LEU A 17 -7.12 -18.55 -2.70
N VAL A 18 -7.36 -17.59 -3.60
CA VAL A 18 -6.49 -16.43 -3.82
C VAL A 18 -7.21 -15.10 -3.54
N SER A 19 -8.48 -15.14 -3.13
CA SER A 19 -9.21 -13.97 -2.70
C SER A 19 -8.72 -13.54 -1.32
N ALA A 20 -8.15 -12.35 -1.23
CA ALA A 20 -7.81 -11.73 0.03
C ALA A 20 -8.46 -10.34 0.08
N SER A 21 -8.94 -9.95 1.26
CA SER A 21 -9.36 -8.57 1.46
C SER A 21 -8.14 -7.65 1.38
N TYR A 22 -8.38 -6.42 0.98
CA TYR A 22 -7.31 -5.44 0.83
C TYR A 22 -6.56 -5.18 2.14
N ILE A 23 -7.31 -5.14 3.25
CA ILE A 23 -6.77 -5.03 4.61
C ILE A 23 -5.88 -6.24 4.95
N THR A 24 -6.31 -7.46 4.59
CA THR A 24 -5.50 -8.66 4.81
C THR A 24 -4.16 -8.55 4.09
N ILE A 25 -4.15 -8.08 2.85
CA ILE A 25 -2.92 -7.86 2.07
C ILE A 25 -2.07 -6.77 2.75
N ALA A 26 -2.65 -5.63 3.11
CA ALA A 26 -1.94 -4.54 3.77
C ALA A 26 -1.31 -4.98 5.10
N VAL A 27 -2.02 -5.78 5.90
CA VAL A 27 -1.49 -6.29 7.18
C VAL A 27 -0.30 -7.21 6.95
N ILE A 28 -0.43 -8.18 6.04
CA ILE A 28 0.61 -9.19 5.79
C ILE A 28 1.85 -8.57 5.14
N VAL A 29 1.65 -7.64 4.19
CA VAL A 29 2.73 -7.11 3.34
C VAL A 29 3.34 -5.84 3.92
N LEU A 30 2.57 -5.02 4.63
CA LEU A 30 3.03 -3.71 5.10
C LEU A 30 3.11 -3.63 6.63
N VAL A 31 2.02 -3.95 7.34
CA VAL A 31 1.98 -3.75 8.81
C VAL A 31 2.94 -4.68 9.53
N ILE A 32 2.90 -5.99 9.26
CA ILE A 32 3.75 -6.97 9.94
C ILE A 32 5.24 -6.72 9.62
N PRO A 33 5.67 -6.62 8.34
CA PRO A 33 7.07 -6.38 8.03
C PRO A 33 7.54 -5.01 8.53
N GLY A 34 6.73 -3.97 8.35
CA GLY A 34 7.02 -2.62 8.84
C GLY A 34 7.25 -2.59 10.35
N PHE A 35 6.36 -3.24 11.12
CA PHE A 35 6.52 -3.35 12.57
C PHE A 35 7.83 -4.04 12.95
N LEU A 36 8.17 -5.15 12.29
CA LEU A 36 9.42 -5.88 12.58
C LEU A 36 10.66 -5.03 12.25
N ILE A 37 10.69 -4.39 11.09
CA ILE A 37 11.81 -3.55 10.63
C ILE A 37 12.00 -2.36 11.58
N PHE A 38 10.96 -1.58 11.85
CA PHE A 38 11.08 -0.38 12.67
C PHE A 38 11.23 -0.67 14.15
N ARG A 39 10.82 -1.85 14.62
CA ARG A 39 11.16 -2.32 15.97
C ARG A 39 12.65 -2.68 16.07
N HIS A 40 13.23 -3.27 15.03
CA HIS A 40 14.66 -3.62 15.02
C HIS A 40 15.55 -2.39 14.87
N ASN A 41 15.21 -1.47 13.95
CA ASN A 41 15.97 -0.25 13.71
C ASN A 41 15.03 0.99 13.70
N PRO A 42 14.66 1.53 14.88
CA PRO A 42 13.74 2.67 14.98
C PRO A 42 14.24 3.95 14.31
N LYS A 43 15.55 4.08 14.10
CA LYS A 43 16.15 5.24 13.43
C LYS A 43 15.82 5.28 11.94
N LEU A 44 15.47 4.15 11.32
CA LEU A 44 15.02 4.13 9.92
C LEU A 44 13.71 4.89 9.75
N LEU A 45 12.81 4.86 10.74
CA LEU A 45 11.51 5.53 10.62
C LEU A 45 11.68 7.03 10.40
N SER A 46 12.59 7.70 11.13
CA SER A 46 12.81 9.14 10.95
C SER A 46 13.37 9.50 9.57
N LYS A 47 14.18 8.64 8.96
CA LYS A 47 14.67 8.81 7.59
C LYS A 47 13.53 8.78 6.56
N THR A 48 12.46 8.03 6.85
CA THR A 48 11.34 7.84 5.91
C THR A 48 10.27 8.93 5.95
N ILE A 49 10.25 9.80 6.97
CA ILE A 49 9.19 10.80 7.16
C ILE A 49 9.10 11.75 5.97
N VAL A 50 10.21 12.37 5.56
CA VAL A 50 10.23 13.35 4.47
C VAL A 50 9.84 12.71 3.13
N PRO A 51 10.42 11.56 2.71
CA PRO A 51 9.96 10.85 1.52
C PRO A 51 8.48 10.48 1.57
N THR A 52 8.00 10.01 2.72
CA THR A 52 6.59 9.62 2.91
C THR A 52 5.66 10.80 2.70
N LEU A 53 5.93 11.95 3.31
CA LEU A 53 5.11 13.15 3.14
C LEU A 53 5.14 13.66 1.69
N PHE A 54 6.31 13.62 1.04
CA PHE A 54 6.45 14.00 -0.35
C PHE A 54 5.60 13.09 -1.27
N PHE A 55 5.75 11.78 -1.16
CA PHE A 55 5.00 10.84 -1.99
C PHE A 55 3.51 10.81 -1.65
N ALA A 56 3.13 10.96 -0.37
CA ALA A 56 1.74 11.08 0.02
C ALA A 56 1.07 12.27 -0.66
N LEU A 57 1.74 13.42 -0.71
CA LEU A 57 1.23 14.60 -1.43
C LEU A 57 1.13 14.34 -2.94
N VAL A 58 2.16 13.74 -3.54
CA VAL A 58 2.17 13.41 -4.98
C VAL A 58 1.03 12.45 -5.32
N PHE A 59 0.86 11.37 -4.56
CA PHE A 59 -0.23 10.40 -4.77
C PHE A 59 -1.59 11.04 -4.58
N PHE A 60 -1.77 11.87 -3.54
CA PHE A 60 -3.02 12.58 -3.32
C PHE A 60 -3.39 13.51 -4.47
N LEU A 61 -2.44 14.32 -4.97
CA LEU A 61 -2.70 15.21 -6.10
C LEU A 61 -3.00 14.44 -7.38
N TYR A 62 -2.29 13.34 -7.63
CA TYR A 62 -2.53 12.47 -8.77
C TYR A 62 -3.94 11.86 -8.71
N GLU A 63 -4.32 11.34 -7.55
CA GLU A 63 -5.62 10.74 -7.28
C GLU A 63 -6.77 11.74 -7.48
N LEU A 64 -6.64 12.95 -6.92
CA LEU A 64 -7.64 14.00 -7.13
C LEU A 64 -7.77 14.36 -8.61
N THR A 65 -6.65 14.48 -9.32
CA THR A 65 -6.65 14.81 -10.75
C THR A 65 -7.31 13.69 -11.56
N SER A 66 -7.01 12.42 -11.25
CA SER A 66 -7.60 11.29 -11.96
C SER A 66 -9.09 11.12 -11.71
N LEU A 67 -9.55 11.37 -10.47
CA LEU A 67 -10.97 11.36 -10.13
C LEU A 67 -11.73 12.50 -10.84
N GLN A 68 -11.16 13.70 -10.90
CA GLN A 68 -11.77 14.84 -11.59
C GLN A 68 -11.86 14.65 -13.10
N LEU A 69 -10.82 14.09 -13.73
CA LEU A 69 -10.80 13.79 -15.16
C LEU A 69 -11.61 12.54 -15.53
N GLY A 70 -12.03 11.75 -14.53
CA GLY A 70 -12.70 10.47 -14.74
C GLY A 70 -11.79 9.40 -15.37
N SER A 71 -10.47 9.56 -15.28
CA SER A 71 -9.51 8.56 -15.75
C SER A 71 -9.36 7.39 -14.77
N TRP A 72 -9.78 7.58 -13.52
CA TRP A 72 -9.81 6.56 -12.47
C TRP A 72 -11.03 6.75 -11.57
N PHE A 73 -11.50 5.66 -10.98
CA PHE A 73 -12.53 5.63 -9.95
C PHE A 73 -12.30 4.44 -9.02
N TRP A 74 -12.89 4.49 -7.83
CA TRP A 74 -12.76 3.45 -6.80
C TRP A 74 -13.97 2.51 -6.79
N PRO A 75 -13.88 1.31 -7.40
CA PRO A 75 -14.94 0.32 -7.31
C PRO A 75 -14.90 -0.42 -5.96
N GLY A 76 -16.05 -0.72 -5.37
CA GLY A 76 -16.15 -1.60 -4.21
C GLY A 76 -16.55 -0.91 -2.90
N GLU A 77 -16.35 -1.64 -1.80
CA GLU A 77 -16.69 -1.21 -0.45
C GLU A 77 -15.42 -0.91 0.35
N TYR A 78 -15.45 0.21 1.08
CA TYR A 78 -14.32 0.75 1.83
C TYR A 78 -14.73 1.00 3.27
N LEU A 79 -13.78 0.98 4.20
CA LEU A 79 -14.09 1.24 5.62
C LEU A 79 -14.48 2.69 5.85
N TRP A 80 -13.76 3.63 5.22
CA TRP A 80 -13.96 5.06 5.40
C TRP A 80 -14.06 5.79 4.05
N PRO A 81 -15.14 5.57 3.29
CA PRO A 81 -15.36 6.28 2.04
C PRO A 81 -15.73 7.75 2.34
N ILE A 82 -15.04 8.68 1.68
CA ILE A 82 -15.46 10.08 1.61
C ILE A 82 -15.99 10.36 0.20
N ASN A 83 -16.94 11.29 0.08
CA ASN A 83 -17.48 11.70 -1.21
C ASN A 83 -16.82 13.02 -1.66
N LEU A 84 -16.16 13.00 -2.82
CA LEU A 84 -15.55 14.15 -3.46
C LEU A 84 -16.19 14.36 -4.84
N TRP A 85 -16.94 15.44 -5.01
CA TRP A 85 -17.64 15.76 -6.28
C TRP A 85 -18.52 14.61 -6.82
N GLY A 86 -19.16 13.84 -5.94
CA GLY A 86 -19.98 12.69 -6.32
C GLY A 86 -19.21 11.39 -6.49
N GLN A 87 -17.87 11.42 -6.45
CA GLN A 87 -17.01 10.24 -6.53
C GLN A 87 -16.61 9.75 -5.13
N ILE A 88 -16.42 8.45 -4.99
CA ILE A 88 -15.89 7.84 -3.76
C ILE A 88 -14.38 8.01 -3.72
N PHE A 89 -13.84 8.46 -2.59
CA PHE A 89 -12.42 8.42 -2.26
C PHE A 89 -12.24 7.60 -0.98
N PRO A 90 -11.49 6.49 -1.00
CA PRO A 90 -11.33 5.61 0.16
C PRO A 90 -10.20 6.08 1.07
N LEU A 91 -10.55 6.60 2.24
CA LEU A 91 -9.56 7.16 3.17
C LEU A 91 -8.67 6.07 3.78
N ASP A 92 -9.22 4.89 4.06
CA ASP A 92 -8.49 3.73 4.55
C ASP A 92 -7.39 3.27 3.59
N ASP A 93 -7.71 3.13 2.31
CA ASP A 93 -6.72 2.80 1.27
C ASP A 93 -5.68 3.91 1.11
N ALA A 94 -6.11 5.17 1.08
CA ALA A 94 -5.19 6.30 1.01
C ALA A 94 -4.20 6.28 2.20
N ILE A 95 -4.65 6.00 3.42
CA ILE A 95 -3.77 5.87 4.57
C ILE A 95 -2.76 4.74 4.38
N ILE A 96 -3.22 3.55 3.97
CA ILE A 96 -2.38 2.38 3.73
C ILE A 96 -1.30 2.70 2.68
N TRP A 97 -1.66 3.23 1.52
CA TRP A 97 -0.67 3.41 0.46
C TRP A 97 0.16 4.66 0.63
N TYR A 98 -0.42 5.77 1.05
CA TYR A 98 0.31 7.03 1.07
C TYR A 98 1.28 7.06 2.25
N PHE A 99 0.87 6.51 3.39
CA PHE A 99 1.61 6.63 4.65
C PHE A 99 2.25 5.34 5.13
N LEU A 100 1.74 4.16 4.77
CA LEU A 100 2.34 2.89 5.22
C LEU A 100 3.26 2.27 4.16
N SER A 101 2.91 2.35 2.87
CA SER A 101 3.71 1.69 1.83
C SER A 101 5.11 2.29 1.69
N THR A 102 5.24 3.61 1.56
CA THR A 102 6.51 4.32 1.38
C THR A 102 7.53 4.04 2.49
N PRO A 103 7.21 4.22 3.79
CA PRO A 103 8.20 3.97 4.82
C PRO A 103 8.56 2.48 4.90
N VAL A 104 7.60 1.57 4.75
CA VAL A 104 7.88 0.12 4.83
C VAL A 104 8.75 -0.33 3.67
N LEU A 105 8.54 0.16 2.45
CA LEU A 105 9.39 -0.17 1.30
C LEU A 105 10.81 0.36 1.48
N ILE A 106 10.97 1.63 1.87
CA ILE A 106 12.30 2.22 2.12
C ILE A 106 12.99 1.48 3.27
N GLY A 107 12.27 1.25 4.37
CA GLY A 107 12.78 0.52 5.52
C GLY A 107 13.17 -0.91 5.17
N ALA A 108 12.39 -1.60 4.34
CA ALA A 108 12.72 -2.94 3.86
C ALA A 108 13.96 -2.94 2.97
N TYR A 109 14.09 -1.96 2.07
CA TYR A 109 15.28 -1.81 1.25
C TYR A 109 16.52 -1.61 2.13
N GLU A 110 16.48 -0.66 3.07
CA GLU A 110 17.61 -0.41 3.98
C GLU A 110 17.92 -1.65 4.83
N PHE A 111 16.90 -2.30 5.41
CA PHE A 111 17.08 -3.45 6.29
C PHE A 111 17.60 -4.71 5.58
N PHE A 112 17.17 -4.97 4.34
CA PHE A 112 17.55 -6.21 3.63
C PHE A 112 18.71 -6.04 2.64
N VAL A 113 18.95 -4.82 2.17
CA VAL A 113 19.94 -4.53 1.12
C VAL A 113 21.12 -3.73 1.65
N ASP A 114 20.88 -2.81 2.58
CA ASP A 114 21.85 -1.80 3.02
C ASP A 114 22.46 -2.10 4.41
N ASP A 115 21.78 -2.87 5.27
CA ASP A 115 22.37 -3.33 6.54
C ASP A 115 23.46 -4.41 6.26
N ASP A 116 24.71 -4.03 6.57
CA ASP A 116 25.99 -4.75 6.42
C ASP A 116 26.76 -4.65 5.07
N LYS A 117 26.62 -3.54 4.34
CA LYS A 117 27.68 -3.06 3.42
C LYS A 117 28.00 -1.58 3.55
#